data_AF-A0A963RET3-F1
#
_entry.id   AF-A0A963RET3-F1
#
_cell.length_a   1.000
_cell.length_b   1.000
_cell.length_c   1.000
_cell.angle_alpha   90.00
_cell.angle_beta   90.00
_cell.angle_gamma   90.00
#
_symmetry.space_group_name_H-M   'P 1'
#
loop_
_entity.id
_entity.type
_entity.pdbx_description
1 polymer ?
#
loop_
_entity_poly.entity_id
_entity_poly.type
_entity_poly.pdbx_seq_one_letter_code
_entity_poly.pdbx_strand_id
1 'polypeptide(L)'
;ARKRLLGFSLLFVGASLGLTRYFFVLHELWAGMLLALAFGLHRPGKWGWSLAVAALALAIREHALPFVLLMGALAFWRRDWKEGAAWSALAAVFLVLLGLHLHIVAQHVLPSDPYGQGWMQLRGLSGWMSFVGLSSNLRFLPDPAVGPVVMLAMLGWAAWRTPAGTFGFLLYGGYGLLFMIAGRPDNYYWGMMVAPAMLVGLAFAAPGLSKLIELATREGPLPQRHCA
;
A
#
# COMPACT_ATOMS: atom_id res chain seq x y z
N ALA A 1 -20.01 -9.78 12.20
CA ALA A 1 -20.01 -10.70 11.05
C ALA A 1 -20.04 -9.98 9.68
N ARG A 2 -21.04 -9.14 9.39
CA ARG A 2 -21.24 -8.51 8.07
C ARG A 2 -20.05 -7.72 7.51
N LYS A 3 -19.43 -6.83 8.30
CA LYS A 3 -18.23 -6.06 7.88
C LYS A 3 -17.02 -6.94 7.59
N ARG A 4 -16.85 -8.02 8.35
CA ARG A 4 -15.77 -9.00 8.16
C ARG A 4 -15.94 -9.72 6.82
N LEU A 5 -17.16 -10.19 6.54
CA LEU A 5 -17.48 -10.81 5.25
C LEU A 5 -17.19 -9.86 4.08
N LEU A 6 -17.70 -8.63 4.16
CA LEU A 6 -17.48 -7.61 3.13
C LEU A 6 -15.98 -7.31 2.93
N GLY A 7 -15.23 -7.15 4.00
CA GLY A 7 -13.78 -6.95 3.94
C GLY A 7 -13.05 -8.11 3.27
N PHE A 8 -13.37 -9.35 3.63
CA PHE A 8 -12.79 -10.53 2.98
C PHE A 8 -13.21 -10.66 1.51
N SER A 9 -14.45 -10.32 1.16
CA SER A 9 -14.89 -10.29 -0.23
C SER A 9 -14.11 -9.25 -1.04
N LEU A 10 -13.88 -8.06 -0.49
CA LEU A 10 -13.08 -7.02 -1.15
C LEU A 10 -11.61 -7.39 -1.27
N LEU A 11 -11.04 -8.04 -0.24
CA LEU A 11 -9.70 -8.61 -0.29
C LEU A 11 -9.59 -9.69 -1.37
N PHE A 12 -10.59 -10.58 -1.47
CA PHE A 12 -10.65 -11.59 -2.52
C PHE A 12 -10.76 -10.95 -3.92
N VAL A 13 -11.59 -9.92 -4.07
CA VAL A 13 -11.68 -9.15 -5.31
C VAL A 13 -10.33 -8.52 -5.66
N GLY A 14 -9.57 -7.96 -4.71
CA GLY A 14 -8.23 -7.47 -5.01
C GLY A 14 -7.26 -8.60 -5.38
N ALA A 15 -7.25 -9.68 -4.59
CA ALA A 15 -6.34 -10.81 -4.77
C ALA A 15 -6.63 -11.66 -6.03
N SER A 16 -7.85 -11.63 -6.56
CA SER A 16 -8.20 -12.40 -7.76
C SER A 16 -7.45 -11.95 -9.02
N LEU A 17 -6.74 -10.82 -8.97
CA LEU A 17 -5.73 -10.46 -9.97
C LEU A 17 -4.76 -11.60 -10.26
N GLY A 18 -4.38 -12.39 -9.25
CA GLY A 18 -3.45 -13.51 -9.44
C GLY A 18 -4.01 -14.69 -10.22
N LEU A 19 -5.31 -14.70 -10.50
CA LEU A 19 -5.92 -15.67 -11.41
C LEU A 19 -5.70 -15.29 -12.88
N THR A 20 -5.24 -14.06 -13.15
CA THR A 20 -4.95 -13.58 -14.50
C THR A 20 -3.56 -14.04 -14.93
N ARG A 21 -3.49 -15.04 -15.83
CA ARG A 21 -2.22 -15.61 -16.31
C ARG A 21 -1.19 -14.56 -16.76
N TYR A 22 -1.66 -13.51 -17.41
CA TYR A 22 -0.82 -12.40 -17.88
C TYR A 22 -0.06 -11.69 -16.75
N PHE A 23 -0.66 -11.55 -15.56
CA PHE A 23 -0.03 -10.87 -14.43
C PHE A 23 0.84 -11.79 -13.57
N PHE A 24 0.78 -13.12 -13.78
CA PHE A 24 1.45 -14.10 -12.94
C PHE A 24 2.99 -13.96 -12.95
N VAL A 25 3.55 -13.44 -14.04
CA VAL A 25 5.00 -13.20 -14.19
C VAL A 25 5.48 -11.90 -13.54
N LEU A 26 4.56 -11.06 -13.06
CA LEU A 26 4.89 -9.76 -12.48
C LEU A 26 5.18 -9.91 -10.99
N HIS A 27 6.37 -9.49 -10.57
CA HIS A 27 6.84 -9.59 -9.19
C HIS A 27 5.96 -8.80 -8.22
N GLU A 28 5.37 -7.68 -8.65
CA GLU A 28 4.48 -6.83 -7.85
C GLU A 28 3.18 -7.50 -7.46
N LEU A 29 2.68 -8.41 -8.29
CA LEU A 29 1.50 -9.20 -7.96
C LEU A 29 1.77 -10.03 -6.69
N TRP A 30 2.88 -10.76 -6.70
CA TRP A 30 3.29 -11.61 -5.58
C TRP A 30 3.66 -10.80 -4.35
N ALA A 31 4.47 -9.77 -4.52
CA ALA A 31 4.87 -8.89 -3.42
C ALA A 31 3.65 -8.20 -2.80
N GLY A 32 2.70 -7.69 -3.59
CA GLY A 32 1.45 -7.10 -3.09
C GLY A 32 0.58 -8.09 -2.31
N MET A 33 0.46 -9.35 -2.76
CA MET A 33 -0.27 -10.39 -2.01
C MET A 33 0.41 -10.73 -0.69
N LEU A 34 1.74 -10.85 -0.71
CA LEU A 34 2.52 -11.10 0.51
C LEU A 34 2.44 -9.92 1.48
N LEU A 35 2.44 -8.68 1.00
CA LEU A 35 2.22 -7.51 1.87
C LEU A 35 0.82 -7.48 2.47
N ALA A 36 -0.21 -7.82 1.71
CA ALA A 36 -1.56 -7.95 2.24
C ALA A 36 -1.65 -9.04 3.33
N LEU A 37 -0.97 -10.18 3.13
CA LEU A 37 -0.86 -11.23 4.13
C LEU A 37 -0.05 -10.77 5.35
N ALA A 38 1.10 -10.13 5.15
CA ALA A 38 1.93 -9.59 6.23
C ALA A 38 1.15 -8.58 7.08
N PHE A 39 0.36 -7.72 6.43
CA PHE A 39 -0.53 -6.78 7.12
C PHE A 39 -1.60 -7.51 7.94
N GLY A 40 -2.25 -8.53 7.38
CA GLY A 40 -3.27 -9.32 8.09
C GLY A 40 -2.72 -10.18 9.25
N LEU A 41 -1.46 -10.61 9.16
CA LEU A 41 -0.77 -11.37 10.20
C LEU A 41 -0.24 -10.48 11.33
N HIS A 42 -0.07 -9.19 11.07
CA HIS A 42 0.49 -8.28 12.06
C HIS A 42 -0.42 -8.17 13.29
N ARG A 43 0.18 -8.39 14.47
CA ARG A 43 -0.46 -8.14 15.76
C ARG A 43 0.61 -7.61 16.73
N PRO A 44 0.32 -6.58 17.54
CA PRO A 44 1.22 -6.15 18.60
C PRO A 44 1.63 -7.32 19.50
N GLY A 45 2.93 -7.45 19.77
CA GLY A 45 3.52 -8.57 20.53
C GLY A 45 3.63 -9.91 19.78
N LYS A 46 3.04 -10.07 18.59
CA LYS A 46 3.10 -11.28 17.76
C LYS A 46 3.33 -10.94 16.28
N TRP A 47 4.40 -10.20 16.01
CA TRP A 47 4.73 -9.68 14.67
C TRP A 47 5.70 -10.55 13.87
N GLY A 48 6.26 -11.63 14.43
CA GLY A 48 7.30 -12.43 13.78
C GLY A 48 6.91 -12.99 12.40
N TRP A 49 5.69 -13.52 12.26
CA TRP A 49 5.20 -14.01 10.97
C TRP A 49 4.94 -12.87 9.96
N SER A 50 4.48 -11.72 10.43
CA SER A 50 4.34 -10.53 9.58
C SER A 50 5.69 -10.07 9.04
N LEU A 51 6.72 -10.04 9.90
CA LEU A 51 8.08 -9.70 9.52
C LEU A 51 8.66 -10.70 8.49
N ALA A 52 8.48 -12.00 8.71
CA ALA A 52 8.98 -13.03 7.79
C ALA A 52 8.32 -12.94 6.41
N VAL A 53 6.99 -12.75 6.36
CA VAL A 53 6.26 -12.60 5.09
C VAL A 53 6.63 -11.29 4.38
N ALA A 54 6.81 -10.20 5.13
CA ALA A 54 7.27 -8.93 4.58
C ALA A 54 8.71 -9.02 4.05
N ALA A 55 9.59 -9.77 4.72
CA ALA A 55 10.94 -10.04 4.25
C ALA A 55 10.93 -10.81 2.92
N LEU A 56 10.05 -11.79 2.76
CA LEU A 56 9.85 -12.48 1.48
C LEU A 56 9.35 -11.53 0.39
N ALA A 57 8.37 -10.68 0.70
CA ALA A 57 7.89 -9.66 -0.23
C ALA A 57 9.02 -8.71 -0.67
N LEU A 58 9.87 -8.28 0.28
CA LEU A 58 10.99 -7.38 0.04
C LEU A 58 12.12 -8.03 -0.75
N ALA A 59 12.35 -9.34 -0.55
CA ALA A 59 13.30 -10.11 -1.34
C ALA A 59 12.86 -10.29 -2.80
N ILE A 60 11.54 -10.33 -3.05
CA ILE A 60 10.97 -10.39 -4.41
C ILE A 60 10.95 -9.00 -5.06
N ARG A 61 10.63 -7.96 -4.29
CA ARG A 61 10.45 -6.60 -4.83
C ARG A 61 10.85 -5.51 -3.85
N GLU A 62 11.74 -4.64 -4.30
CA GLU A 62 12.21 -3.44 -3.61
C GLU A 62 11.07 -2.46 -3.27
N HIS A 63 10.00 -2.44 -4.07
CA HIS A 63 8.82 -1.63 -3.82
C HIS A 63 8.05 -2.01 -2.56
N ALA A 64 8.38 -3.11 -1.89
CA ALA A 64 7.84 -3.43 -0.56
C ALA A 64 8.50 -2.62 0.57
N LEU A 65 9.61 -1.93 0.32
CA LEU A 65 10.34 -1.19 1.35
C LEU A 65 9.46 -0.12 2.06
N PRO A 66 8.60 0.67 1.38
CA PRO A 66 7.71 1.61 2.05
C PRO A 66 6.81 0.97 3.12
N PHE A 67 6.34 -0.26 2.90
CA PHE A 67 5.58 -1.01 3.90
C PHE A 67 6.43 -1.28 5.15
N VAL A 68 7.64 -1.81 4.96
CA VAL A 68 8.58 -2.15 6.05
C VAL A 68 8.95 -0.89 6.85
N LEU A 69 9.23 0.22 6.16
CA LEU A 69 9.54 1.49 6.80
C LEU A 69 8.35 2.04 7.60
N LEU A 70 7.14 1.98 7.05
CA LEU A 70 5.93 2.41 7.76
C LEU A 70 5.65 1.56 9.00
N MET A 71 5.85 0.24 8.92
CA MET A 71 5.74 -0.66 10.06
C MET A 71 6.71 -0.30 11.18
N GLY A 72 7.98 -0.06 10.84
CA GLY A 72 9.00 0.41 11.78
C GLY A 72 8.64 1.76 12.40
N ALA A 73 8.26 2.73 11.57
CA ALA A 73 7.88 4.07 12.03
C ALA A 73 6.71 4.03 13.03
N LEU A 74 5.65 3.27 12.74
CA LEU A 74 4.54 3.14 13.67
C LEU A 74 4.88 2.31 14.92
N ALA A 75 5.80 1.35 14.83
CA ALA A 75 6.28 0.62 16.00
C ALA A 75 7.05 1.55 16.96
N PHE A 76 7.96 2.38 16.44
CA PHE A 76 8.63 3.41 17.24
C PHE A 76 7.65 4.45 17.80
N TRP A 77 6.64 4.85 17.02
CA TRP A 77 5.58 5.74 17.50
C TRP A 77 4.84 5.16 18.71
N ARG A 78 4.56 3.85 18.69
CA ARG A 78 3.96 3.12 19.83
C ARG A 78 4.95 2.84 20.96
N ARG A 79 6.21 3.26 20.83
CA ARG A 79 7.33 2.97 21.74
C ARG A 79 7.63 1.47 21.91
N ASP A 80 7.24 0.65 20.93
CA ASP A 80 7.66 -0.75 20.88
C ASP A 80 9.03 -0.84 20.20
N TRP A 81 10.07 -0.57 20.99
CA TRP A 81 11.45 -0.55 20.50
C TRP A 81 11.91 -1.90 19.94
N LYS A 82 11.38 -3.01 20.46
CA LYS A 82 11.73 -4.35 19.97
C LYS A 82 11.17 -4.58 18.57
N GLU A 83 9.90 -4.25 18.37
CA GLU A 83 9.27 -4.33 17.06
C GLU A 83 9.92 -3.34 16.08
N GLY A 84 10.10 -2.08 16.49
CA GLY A 84 10.72 -1.05 15.65
C GLY A 84 12.12 -1.44 15.20
N ALA A 85 12.96 -1.92 16.12
CA ALA A 85 14.30 -2.41 15.79
C ALA A 85 14.28 -3.59 14.81
N ALA A 86 13.31 -4.51 14.91
CA ALA A 86 13.20 -5.64 13.99
C ALA A 86 12.86 -5.20 12.56
N TRP A 87 11.91 -4.28 12.39
CA TRP A 87 11.59 -3.72 11.07
C TRP A 87 12.75 -2.89 10.50
N SER A 88 13.43 -2.11 11.33
CA SER A 88 14.63 -1.37 10.93
C SER A 88 15.78 -2.28 10.53
N ALA A 89 16.00 -3.38 11.25
CA ALA A 89 17.01 -4.37 10.92
C ALA A 89 16.70 -5.04 9.57
N LEU A 90 15.43 -5.38 9.30
CA LEU A 90 15.02 -5.90 8.00
C LEU A 90 15.33 -4.90 6.87
N ALA A 91 14.99 -3.62 7.05
CA ALA A 91 15.31 -2.58 6.07
C ALA A 91 16.82 -2.41 5.87
N ALA A 92 17.60 -2.42 6.95
CA ALA A 92 19.06 -2.30 6.89
C ALA A 92 19.71 -3.48 6.16
N VAL A 93 19.30 -4.71 6.48
CA VAL A 93 19.78 -5.92 5.79
C VAL A 93 19.45 -5.85 4.30
N PHE A 94 18.23 -5.45 3.94
CA PHE A 94 17.86 -5.26 2.54
C PHE A 94 18.75 -4.23 1.84
N LEU A 95 18.99 -3.06 2.44
CA LEU A 95 19.84 -2.02 1.85
C LEU A 95 21.29 -2.47 1.69
N VAL A 96 21.83 -3.22 2.65
CA VAL A 96 23.17 -3.82 2.55
C VAL A 96 23.23 -4.81 1.39
N LEU A 97 22.26 -5.71 1.28
CA LEU A 97 22.19 -6.69 0.19
C LEU A 97 22.01 -6.01 -1.17
N LEU A 98 21.17 -4.97 -1.26
CA LEU A 98 21.01 -4.18 -2.46
C LEU A 98 22.31 -3.46 -2.84
N GLY A 99 23.02 -2.88 -1.86
CA GLY A 99 24.32 -2.26 -2.09
C GLY A 99 25.36 -3.25 -2.60
N LEU A 100 25.42 -4.45 -2.01
CA LEU A 100 26.29 -5.53 -2.49
C LEU A 100 25.91 -5.99 -3.90
N HIS A 101 24.62 -6.14 -4.18
CA HIS A 101 24.11 -6.48 -5.50
C HIS A 101 24.53 -5.43 -6.54
N LEU A 102 24.32 -4.14 -6.24
CA LEU A 102 24.72 -3.04 -7.11
C LEU A 102 26.25 -2.98 -7.30
N HIS A 103 27.03 -3.27 -6.26
CA HIS A 103 28.49 -3.35 -6.37
C HIS A 103 28.94 -4.44 -7.35
N ILE A 104 28.33 -5.63 -7.29
CA ILE A 104 28.61 -6.73 -8.20
C ILE A 104 28.18 -6.35 -9.63
N VAL A 105 26.96 -5.81 -9.81
CA VAL A 105 26.46 -5.39 -11.12
C VAL A 105 27.37 -4.32 -11.74
N ALA A 106 27.85 -3.36 -10.95
CA ALA A 106 28.72 -2.28 -11.44
C ALA A 106 30.04 -2.78 -12.06
N GLN A 107 30.51 -3.98 -11.69
CA GLN A 107 31.70 -4.60 -12.30
C GLN A 107 31.44 -5.10 -13.73
N HIS A 108 30.18 -5.18 -14.15
CA HIS A 108 29.75 -5.68 -15.45
C HIS A 108 29.14 -4.60 -16.36
N VAL A 109 28.98 -3.37 -15.88
CA VAL A 109 28.42 -2.26 -16.66
C VAL A 109 29.51 -1.66 -17.56
N LEU A 110 29.25 -1.62 -18.87
CA LEU A 110 30.12 -1.02 -19.87
C LEU A 110 29.73 0.44 -20.15
N PRO A 111 30.67 1.32 -20.55
CA PRO A 111 30.35 2.70 -20.95
C PRO A 111 29.36 2.80 -22.13
N SER A 112 29.25 1.74 -22.94
CA SER A 112 28.31 1.65 -24.06
C SER A 112 26.91 1.20 -23.67
N ASP A 113 26.70 0.74 -22.43
CA ASP A 113 25.40 0.24 -22.00
C ASP A 113 24.37 1.38 -21.93
N PRO A 114 23.12 1.14 -22.35
CA PRO A 114 22.08 2.14 -22.30
C PRO A 114 21.71 2.46 -20.85
N TYR A 115 21.63 3.75 -20.54
CA TYR A 115 21.10 4.21 -19.26
C TYR A 115 19.60 3.93 -19.16
N GLY A 116 19.18 3.39 -18.03
CA GLY A 116 17.77 3.30 -17.68
C GLY A 116 17.16 4.70 -17.56
N GLN A 117 15.93 4.88 -18.04
CA GLN A 117 15.22 6.15 -17.87
C GLN A 117 14.85 6.37 -16.40
N GLY A 118 14.93 7.63 -15.96
CA GLY A 118 14.52 8.02 -14.62
C GLY A 118 13.03 7.80 -14.35
N TRP A 119 12.70 7.53 -13.09
CA TRP A 119 11.32 7.26 -12.67
C TRP A 119 10.53 8.51 -12.28
N MET A 120 11.18 9.65 -12.04
CA MET A 120 10.50 10.88 -11.65
C MET A 120 9.70 11.45 -12.84
N GLN A 121 8.39 11.64 -12.66
CA GLN A 121 7.47 12.02 -13.74
C GLN A 121 6.44 13.09 -13.33
N LEU A 122 6.16 13.29 -12.03
CA LEU A 122 5.23 14.30 -11.51
C LEU A 122 3.83 14.29 -12.17
N ARG A 123 3.24 13.10 -12.32
CA ARG A 123 1.97 12.89 -13.02
C ARG A 123 0.74 13.34 -12.24
N GLY A 124 0.90 13.71 -10.97
CA GLY A 124 -0.19 14.15 -10.10
C GLY A 124 -1.26 13.08 -9.93
N LEU A 125 -2.51 13.49 -9.69
CA LEU A 125 -3.60 12.56 -9.38
C LEU A 125 -3.86 11.56 -10.50
N SER A 126 -3.61 11.95 -11.76
CA SER A 126 -3.75 11.06 -12.93
C SER A 126 -2.79 9.87 -12.86
N GLY A 127 -1.58 10.06 -12.32
CA GLY A 127 -0.60 9.00 -12.09
C GLY A 127 -1.13 7.95 -11.13
N TRP A 128 -1.61 8.39 -9.96
CA TRP A 128 -2.22 7.50 -8.97
C TRP A 128 -3.44 6.76 -9.54
N MET A 129 -4.40 7.45 -10.14
CA MET A 129 -5.61 6.82 -10.66
C MET A 129 -5.31 5.82 -11.78
N SER A 130 -4.39 6.15 -12.70
CA SER A 130 -4.01 5.25 -13.79
C SER A 130 -3.31 3.99 -13.29
N PHE A 131 -2.41 4.11 -12.30
CA PHE A 131 -1.72 2.96 -11.72
C PHE A 131 -2.72 2.01 -11.08
N VAL A 132 -3.55 2.53 -10.18
CA VAL A 132 -4.54 1.70 -9.46
C VAL A 132 -5.62 1.16 -10.39
N GLY A 133 -6.10 1.95 -11.35
CA GLY A 133 -7.10 1.53 -12.33
C GLY A 133 -6.62 0.35 -13.15
N LEU A 134 -5.44 0.47 -13.77
CA LEU A 134 -4.89 -0.54 -14.68
C LEU A 134 -4.35 -1.77 -13.95
N SER A 135 -3.90 -1.60 -12.70
CA SER A 135 -3.27 -2.67 -11.92
C SER A 135 -4.22 -3.38 -10.95
N SER A 136 -5.52 -3.12 -11.03
CA SER A 136 -6.52 -3.73 -10.16
C SER A 136 -7.74 -4.20 -10.93
N ASN A 137 -8.69 -4.82 -10.24
CA ASN A 137 -9.98 -5.15 -10.84
C ASN A 137 -10.86 -3.91 -11.11
N LEU A 138 -10.42 -2.70 -10.75
CA LEU A 138 -11.06 -1.47 -11.20
C LEU A 138 -10.92 -1.25 -12.71
N ARG A 139 -10.01 -1.95 -13.40
CA ARG A 139 -9.87 -1.92 -14.88
C ARG A 139 -11.15 -2.32 -15.64
N PHE A 140 -12.10 -2.96 -14.96
CA PHE A 140 -13.39 -3.34 -15.53
C PHE A 140 -14.46 -2.25 -15.36
N LEU A 141 -14.17 -1.18 -14.62
CA LEU A 141 -15.07 -0.04 -14.47
C LEU A 141 -14.80 0.97 -15.60
N PRO A 142 -15.80 1.80 -15.95
CA PRO A 142 -15.56 2.99 -16.79
C PRO A 142 -14.54 3.92 -16.13
N ASP A 143 -13.63 4.52 -16.91
CA ASP A 143 -12.56 5.39 -16.41
C ASP A 143 -13.03 6.47 -15.42
N PRO A 144 -14.16 7.17 -15.62
CA PRO A 144 -14.64 8.18 -14.67
C PRO A 144 -14.97 7.62 -13.28
N ALA A 145 -15.24 6.31 -13.16
CA ALA A 145 -15.62 5.68 -11.90
C ALA A 145 -14.41 5.27 -11.04
N VAL A 146 -13.21 5.09 -11.64
CA VAL A 146 -12.00 4.65 -10.92
C VAL A 146 -11.65 5.64 -9.81
N GLY A 147 -11.57 6.93 -10.14
CA GLY A 147 -11.22 7.98 -9.18
C GLY A 147 -12.11 8.00 -7.93
N PRO A 148 -13.45 8.14 -8.09
CA PRO A 148 -14.39 8.07 -6.97
C PRO A 148 -14.25 6.82 -6.11
N VAL A 149 -14.09 5.64 -6.73
CA VAL A 149 -13.95 4.37 -5.97
C VAL A 149 -12.66 4.35 -5.16
N VAL A 150 -11.54 4.82 -5.72
CA VAL A 150 -10.27 4.93 -4.99
C VAL A 150 -10.40 5.89 -3.81
N MET A 151 -11.02 7.05 -4.01
CA MET A 151 -11.24 8.03 -2.94
C MET A 151 -12.15 7.50 -1.84
N LEU A 152 -13.21 6.77 -2.19
CA LEU A 152 -14.07 6.10 -1.21
C LEU A 152 -13.32 5.02 -0.43
N ALA A 153 -12.45 4.25 -1.09
CA ALA A 153 -11.60 3.28 -0.41
C ALA A 153 -10.67 3.98 0.61
N MET A 154 -10.04 5.09 0.22
CA MET A 154 -9.18 5.88 1.12
C MET A 154 -9.96 6.49 2.28
N LEU A 155 -11.14 7.06 2.01
CA LEU A 155 -12.05 7.55 3.04
C LEU A 155 -12.41 6.44 4.03
N GLY A 156 -12.69 5.24 3.53
CA GLY A 156 -13.01 4.10 4.38
C GLY A 156 -11.85 3.65 5.26
N TRP A 157 -10.61 3.62 4.74
CA TRP A 157 -9.42 3.40 5.56
C TRP A 157 -9.27 4.46 6.66
N ALA A 158 -9.44 5.74 6.32
CA ALA A 158 -9.40 6.84 7.28
C ALA A 158 -10.53 6.77 8.33
N ALA A 159 -11.72 6.32 7.92
CA ALA A 159 -12.90 6.21 8.78
C ALA A 159 -12.83 4.99 9.71
N TRP A 160 -12.00 3.99 9.39
CA TRP A 160 -11.80 2.83 10.25
C TRP A 160 -10.93 3.20 11.45
N ARG A 161 -11.56 3.61 12.56
CA ARG A 161 -10.90 4.09 13.79
C ARG A 161 -10.17 2.99 14.59
N THR A 162 -9.15 2.39 13.98
CA THR A 162 -8.28 1.38 14.57
C THR A 162 -6.85 1.60 14.08
N PRO A 163 -5.82 1.05 14.75
CA PRO A 163 -4.44 1.10 14.25
C PRO A 163 -4.29 0.54 12.83
N ALA A 164 -5.05 -0.49 12.48
CA ALA A 164 -5.07 -1.05 11.13
C ALA A 164 -5.64 -0.06 10.10
N GLY A 165 -6.71 0.67 10.45
CA GLY A 165 -7.28 1.71 9.59
C GLY A 165 -6.28 2.83 9.30
N THR A 166 -5.63 3.34 10.35
CA THR A 166 -4.56 4.35 10.24
C THR A 166 -3.40 3.85 9.38
N PHE A 167 -2.91 2.63 9.63
CA PHE A 167 -1.84 2.05 8.83
C PHE A 167 -2.23 1.92 7.36
N GLY A 168 -3.41 1.37 7.07
CA GLY A 168 -3.89 1.23 5.69
C GLY A 168 -4.02 2.58 4.99
N PHE A 169 -4.59 3.59 5.66
CA PHE A 169 -4.69 4.94 5.09
C PHE A 169 -3.33 5.53 4.74
N LEU A 170 -2.37 5.45 5.67
CA LEU A 170 -1.00 5.95 5.46
C LEU A 170 -0.28 5.16 4.37
N LEU A 171 -0.42 3.83 4.34
CA LEU A 171 0.23 2.98 3.36
C LEU A 171 -0.28 3.27 1.95
N TYR A 172 -1.59 3.17 1.73
CA TYR A 172 -2.18 3.32 0.40
C TYR A 172 -2.16 4.77 -0.08
N GLY A 173 -2.33 5.73 0.82
CA GLY A 173 -2.11 7.15 0.53
C GLY A 173 -0.65 7.46 0.21
N GLY A 174 0.29 6.82 0.91
CA GLY A 174 1.73 6.94 0.65
C GLY A 174 2.13 6.39 -0.71
N TYR A 175 1.68 5.18 -1.08
CA TYR A 175 1.85 4.67 -2.45
C TYR A 175 1.16 5.55 -3.48
N GLY A 176 -0.04 6.07 -3.17
CA GLY A 176 -0.72 7.05 -4.00
C GLY A 176 0.16 8.25 -4.30
N LEU A 177 0.74 8.87 -3.27
CA LEU A 177 1.67 9.99 -3.40
C LEU A 177 2.92 9.60 -4.21
N LEU A 178 3.47 8.41 -3.99
CA LEU A 178 4.60 7.90 -4.79
C LEU A 178 4.22 7.80 -6.27
N PHE A 179 3.03 7.32 -6.61
CA PHE A 179 2.55 7.24 -8.00
C PHE A 179 2.22 8.61 -8.62
N MET A 180 1.96 9.63 -7.78
CA MET A 180 1.81 11.02 -8.25
C MET A 180 3.17 11.62 -8.64
N ILE A 181 4.27 11.19 -8.01
CA ILE A 181 5.61 11.77 -8.18
C ILE A 181 6.47 10.95 -9.14
N ALA A 182 6.37 9.63 -9.07
CA ALA A 182 7.22 8.67 -9.76
C ALA A 182 6.40 7.58 -10.48
N GLY A 183 7.02 6.96 -11.47
CA GLY A 183 6.43 5.89 -12.29
C GLY A 183 5.96 6.41 -13.63
N ARG A 184 6.52 5.83 -14.70
CA ARG A 184 6.13 6.12 -16.08
C ARG A 184 4.81 5.41 -16.41
N PRO A 185 4.11 5.78 -17.51
CA PRO A 185 2.88 5.12 -17.91
C PRO A 185 3.02 3.60 -18.09
N ASP A 186 4.17 3.12 -18.55
CA ASP A 186 4.50 1.69 -18.70
C ASP A 186 4.77 0.98 -17.35
N ASN A 187 4.93 1.72 -16.25
CA ASN A 187 5.11 1.18 -14.90
C ASN A 187 3.78 0.96 -14.15
N TYR A 188 2.64 0.98 -14.83
CA TYR A 188 1.31 0.82 -14.21
C TYR A 188 1.20 -0.38 -13.26
N TYR A 189 1.94 -1.45 -13.54
CA TYR A 189 1.97 -2.67 -12.73
C TYR A 189 2.48 -2.47 -11.30
N TRP A 190 3.16 -1.36 -10.98
CA TRP A 190 3.52 -1.01 -9.60
C TRP A 190 2.30 -0.87 -8.68
N GLY A 191 1.14 -0.50 -9.21
CA GLY A 191 -0.08 -0.45 -8.43
C GLY A 191 -0.52 -1.82 -7.90
N MET A 192 -0.01 -2.94 -8.43
CA MET A 192 -0.29 -4.29 -7.91
C MET A 192 0.25 -4.49 -6.49
N MET A 193 1.20 -3.66 -6.03
CA MET A 193 1.69 -3.65 -4.65
C MET A 193 0.58 -3.36 -3.63
N VAL A 194 -0.42 -2.56 -4.02
CA VAL A 194 -1.51 -2.13 -3.13
C VAL A 194 -2.87 -2.71 -3.50
N ALA A 195 -3.05 -3.11 -4.76
CA ALA A 195 -4.33 -3.59 -5.28
C ALA A 195 -5.01 -4.71 -4.45
N PRO A 196 -4.28 -5.70 -3.89
CA PRO A 196 -4.92 -6.80 -3.17
C PRO A 196 -5.78 -6.35 -2.00
N ALA A 197 -5.32 -5.38 -1.21
CA ALA A 197 -5.97 -4.99 0.04
C ALA A 197 -6.53 -3.56 0.04
N MET A 198 -6.12 -2.68 -0.87
CA MET A 198 -6.58 -1.28 -0.89
C MET A 198 -8.11 -1.16 -0.93
N LEU A 199 -8.82 -2.00 -1.69
CA LEU A 199 -10.28 -1.93 -1.81
C LEU A 199 -11.03 -2.35 -0.55
N VAL A 200 -10.38 -2.99 0.43
CA VAL A 200 -11.00 -3.35 1.72
C VAL A 200 -11.51 -2.10 2.45
N GLY A 201 -10.91 -0.94 2.22
CA GLY A 201 -11.37 0.34 2.75
C GLY A 201 -12.84 0.62 2.43
N LEU A 202 -13.36 0.17 1.27
CA LEU A 202 -14.76 0.36 0.90
C LEU A 202 -15.76 -0.21 1.92
N ALA A 203 -15.37 -1.23 2.70
CA ALA A 203 -16.19 -1.79 3.76
C ALA A 203 -16.52 -0.79 4.89
N PHE A 204 -15.75 0.31 4.98
CA PHE A 204 -15.86 1.34 6.01
C PHE A 204 -16.18 2.73 5.42
N ALA A 205 -16.29 2.86 4.10
CA ALA A 205 -16.52 4.12 3.41
C ALA A 205 -17.88 4.75 3.76
N ALA A 206 -18.96 3.96 3.75
CA ALA A 206 -20.32 4.46 4.00
C ALA A 206 -20.47 5.15 5.38
N PRO A 207 -20.06 4.53 6.51
CA PRO A 207 -20.06 5.21 7.80
C PRO A 207 -19.22 6.50 7.83
N GLY A 208 -18.08 6.51 7.13
CA GLY A 208 -17.22 7.69 7.01
C GLY A 208 -17.92 8.84 6.27
N LEU A 209 -18.53 8.53 5.13
CA LEU A 209 -19.26 9.50 4.32
C LEU A 209 -20.48 10.06 5.05
N SER A 210 -21.26 9.20 5.70
CA SER A 210 -22.39 9.65 6.53
C SER A 210 -21.94 10.62 7.62
N LYS A 211 -20.76 10.38 8.24
CA LYS A 211 -20.24 11.28 9.26
C LYS A 211 -19.75 12.61 8.70
N LEU A 212 -19.14 12.60 7.51
CA LEU A 212 -18.75 13.83 6.82
C LEU A 212 -19.95 14.68 6.44
N ILE A 213 -21.01 14.05 5.90
CA ILE A 213 -22.26 14.74 5.56
C ILE A 213 -22.87 15.34 6.82
N GLU A 214 -23.01 14.56 7.91
CA GLU A 214 -23.54 15.06 9.19
C GLU A 214 -22.76 16.28 9.72
N LEU A 215 -21.43 16.29 9.57
CA LEU A 215 -20.58 17.41 9.98
C LEU A 215 -20.69 18.62 9.04
N ALA A 216 -20.84 18.39 7.74
CA ALA A 216 -20.98 19.44 6.74
C ALA A 216 -22.36 20.13 6.78
N THR A 217 -23.41 19.39 7.13
CA THR A 217 -24.78 19.89 7.23
C THR A 217 -25.15 20.36 8.64
N ARG A 218 -24.21 20.34 9.59
CA ARG A 218 -24.45 20.81 10.96
C ARG A 218 -24.35 22.34 11.00
N GLU A 219 -25.44 22.98 11.39
CA GLU A 219 -25.41 24.38 11.83
C GLU A 219 -25.10 24.41 13.33
N GLY A 220 -23.87 24.78 13.71
CA GLY A 220 -23.45 24.92 15.10
C GLY A 220 -21.98 24.54 15.35
N PRO A 221 -21.36 25.04 16.44
CA PRO A 221 -19.95 24.80 16.72
C PRO A 221 -19.64 23.31 16.96
N LEU A 222 -18.43 22.88 16.56
CA LEU A 222 -17.96 21.52 16.78
C LEU A 222 -18.02 21.17 18.28
N PRO A 223 -18.54 19.98 18.66
CA PRO A 223 -18.51 19.56 20.05
C PRO A 223 -17.06 19.53 20.53
N GLN A 224 -16.79 20.25 21.62
CA GLN A 224 -15.47 20.23 22.25
C GLN A 224 -15.14 18.78 22.63
N ARG A 225 -14.18 18.18 21.92
CA ARG A 225 -13.58 16.92 22.36
C ARG A 225 -12.84 17.24 23.64
N HIS A 226 -13.41 16.84 24.77
CA HIS A 226 -12.66 16.74 26.01
C HIS A 226 -11.61 15.65 25.75
N CYS A 227 -10.37 16.08 25.51
CA CYS A 227 -9.23 15.19 25.55
C CYS A 227 -9.06 14.77 27.01
N ALA A 228 -9.48 13.54 27.31
CA ALA A 228 -9.10 12.82 28.52
C ALA A 228 -8.11 11.72 28.11
#